data_AF-A0A2N3F0X0-F1
#
_entry.id   AF-A0A2N3F0X0-F1
#
_cell.length_a   1.000
_cell.length_b   1.000
_cell.length_c   1.000
_cell.angle_alpha   90.00
_cell.angle_beta   90.00
_cell.angle_gamma   90.00
#
_symmetry.space_group_name_H-M   'P 1'
#
loop_
_entity.id
_entity.type
_entity.pdbx_description
1 polymer ?
#
loop_
_entity_poly.entity_id
_entity_poly.type
_entity_poly.pdbx_seq_one_letter_code
_entity_poly.pdbx_strand_id
1 'polypeptide(L)' 'MTSENSPDGRFCVDIFQRADGTWGFEQYRRDVEDGFWFPVSRYSALVFPDAVTARARAVAEIDWFS' A
#
# COMPACT_ATOMS: atom_id res chain seq x y z
N MET A 1 10.06 3.90 3.91
CA MET A 1 9.06 3.60 2.86
C MET A 1 9.44 2.27 2.25
N THR A 2 8.50 1.35 2.15
CA THR A 2 8.67 0.03 1.55
C THR A 2 7.54 -0.23 0.57
N SER A 3 7.86 -0.92 -0.53
CA SER A 3 6.91 -1.34 -1.55
C SER A 3 6.97 -2.86 -1.67
N GLU A 4 5.85 -3.54 -1.43
CA GLU A 4 5.74 -5.00 -1.47
C GLU A 4 4.88 -5.39 -2.67
N ASN A 5 5.42 -6.17 -3.60
CA ASN A 5 4.73 -6.57 -4.82
C ASN A 5 3.99 -7.90 -4.60
N SER A 6 2.83 -8.05 -5.27
CA SER A 6 2.16 -9.33 -5.35
C SER A 6 3.03 -10.35 -6.12
N PRO A 7 2.84 -11.66 -5.90
CA PRO A 7 3.62 -12.69 -6.60
C PRO A 7 3.52 -12.64 -8.13
N ASP A 8 2.40 -12.16 -8.67
CA ASP A 8 2.16 -11.99 -10.10
C ASP A 8 2.62 -10.63 -10.65
N GLY A 9 3.14 -9.75 -9.78
CA GLY A 9 3.66 -8.42 -10.13
C GLY A 9 2.60 -7.45 -10.65
N ARG A 10 1.31 -7.75 -10.46
CA ARG A 10 0.18 -6.92 -10.91
C ARG A 10 -0.30 -5.93 -9.86
N PHE A 11 0.06 -6.15 -8.61
CA PHE A 11 -0.28 -5.27 -7.50
C PHE A 11 0.94 -4.96 -6.66
N CYS A 12 0.91 -3.83 -5.96
CA CYS A 12 1.83 -3.56 -4.88
C CYS A 12 1.11 -2.83 -3.74
N VAL A 13 1.71 -2.92 -2.54
CA VAL A 13 1.34 -2.11 -1.40
C VAL A 13 2.53 -1.27 -0.99
N ASP A 14 2.35 0.04 -0.93
CA ASP A 14 3.33 0.94 -0.33
C ASP A 14 2.96 1.19 1.12
N ILE A 15 3.95 1.08 2.02
CA ILE A 15 3.86 1.55 3.40
C ILE A 15 4.82 2.72 3.56
N PHE A 16 4.30 3.87 3.93
CA PHE A 16 5.03 5.13 3.90
C PHE A 16 4.81 5.96 5.17
N GLN A 17 5.81 6.79 5.48
CA GLN A 17 5.73 7.79 6.52
C GLN A 17 5.42 9.15 5.88
N ARG A 18 4.54 9.93 6.50
CA ARG A 18 4.18 11.29 6.11
C ARG A 18 5.13 12.30 6.76
N ALA A 19 5.12 13.52 6.25
CA ALA A 19 5.94 14.61 6.78
C ALA A 19 5.65 14.96 8.26
N ASP A 20 4.44 14.69 8.73
CA ASP A 20 4.02 14.87 10.13
C ASP A 20 4.46 13.71 11.05
N GLY A 21 5.18 12.72 10.53
CA GLY A 21 5.68 11.56 11.27
C GLY A 21 4.70 10.39 11.35
N THR A 22 3.44 10.57 10.92
CA THR A 22 2.44 9.52 10.87
C THR A 22 2.69 8.54 9.72
N TRP A 23 2.01 7.39 9.74
CA TRP A 23 2.16 6.33 8.76
C TRP A 23 0.88 6.08 7.98
N GLY A 24 1.03 5.63 6.74
CA GLY A 24 -0.05 5.31 5.82
C GLY A 24 0.34 4.15 4.91
N PHE A 25 -0.65 3.64 4.19
CA PHE A 25 -0.43 2.67 3.12
C PHE A 25 -1.36 2.94 1.94
N GLU A 26 -1.00 2.46 0.77
CA GLU A 26 -1.87 2.48 -0.41
C GLU A 26 -1.62 1.24 -1.28
N GLN A 27 -2.70 0.73 -1.88
CA GLN A 27 -2.62 -0.34 -2.86
C GLN A 27 -2.60 0.24 -4.26
N TYR A 28 -1.71 -0.28 -5.10
CA TYR A 28 -1.65 0.05 -6.52
C TYR A 28 -1.87 -1.18 -7.39
N ARG A 29 -2.46 -0.97 -8.56
CA ARG A 29 -2.50 -1.93 -9.66
C ARG A 29 -1.55 -1.46 -10.74
N ARG A 30 -0.76 -2.41 -11.27
CA ARG A 30 0.01 -2.23 -12.48
C ARG A 30 -0.89 -2.43 -13.68
N ASP A 31 -0.91 -1.45 -14.56
CA ASP A 31 -1.63 -1.58 -15.81
C ASP A 31 -0.93 -2.56 -16.76
N VAL A 32 -1.72 -3.37 -17.47
CA VAL A 32 -1.20 -4.43 -18.35
C VAL A 32 -0.75 -3.87 -19.68
N GLU A 33 -1.32 -2.75 -20.13
CA GLU A 33 -1.02 -2.15 -21.43
C GLU A 33 0.28 -1.35 -21.37
N ASP A 34 0.41 -0.45 -20.37
CA ASP A 34 1.53 0.50 -20.28
C ASP A 34 2.48 0.24 -19.11
N GLY A 35 2.12 -0.61 -18.16
CA GLY A 35 2.95 -0.91 -16.99
C GLY A 35 2.97 0.18 -15.91
N PHE A 36 2.16 1.22 -16.04
CA PHE A 36 2.00 2.27 -15.04
C PHE A 36 1.27 1.78 -13.78
N TRP A 37 1.58 2.40 -12.65
CA TRP A 37 0.96 2.08 -11.36
C TRP A 37 -0.15 3.08 -11.05
N PHE A 38 -1.32 2.56 -10.69
CA PHE A 38 -2.48 3.37 -10.34
C PHE A 38 -3.00 2.99 -8.96
N PRO A 39 -3.31 3.97 -8.08
CA PRO A 39 -3.94 3.66 -6.82
C PRO A 39 -5.32 3.07 -7.07
N VAL A 40 -5.61 1.93 -6.46
CA VAL A 40 -6.91 1.25 -6.60
C VAL A 40 -7.81 1.40 -5.37
N SER A 41 -7.24 1.94 -4.29
CA SER A 41 -7.91 2.17 -3.02
C SER A 41 -7.79 3.64 -2.60
N ARG A 42 -8.28 3.96 -1.40
CA ARG A 42 -8.14 5.27 -0.78
C ARG A 42 -7.56 5.15 0.63
N TYR A 43 -6.73 4.14 0.85
CA TYR A 43 -6.16 3.86 2.17
C TYR A 43 -5.12 4.91 2.58
N SER A 44 -4.56 5.63 1.61
CA SER A 44 -3.64 6.76 1.85
C SER A 44 -4.25 7.89 2.70
N ALA A 45 -5.59 7.97 2.83
CA ALA A 45 -6.26 8.90 3.72
C ALA A 45 -6.26 8.47 5.20
N LEU A 46 -6.01 7.18 5.49
CA LEU A 46 -5.97 6.65 6.85
C LEU A 46 -4.63 6.96 7.52
N VAL A 47 -4.68 7.37 8.79
CA VAL A 47 -3.50 7.83 9.54
C VAL A 47 -3.22 6.87 10.68
N PHE A 48 -1.97 6.39 10.75
CA PHE A 48 -1.51 5.43 11.76
C PHE A 48 -0.32 6.00 12.55
N PRO A 49 -0.15 5.62 13.83
CA PRO A 49 0.95 6.10 14.65
C PRO A 49 2.31 5.52 14.25
N ASP A 50 2.34 4.32 13.67
CA ASP A 50 3.56 3.61 13.31
C ASP A 50 3.37 2.69 12.09
N ALA A 51 4.50 2.23 11.54
CA ALA A 51 4.54 1.36 10.37
C ALA A 51 3.88 0.00 10.62
N VAL A 52 3.96 -0.53 11.84
CA VAL A 52 3.43 -1.86 12.20
C VAL A 52 1.91 -1.83 12.15
N THR A 53 1.30 -0.78 12.70
CA THR A 53 -0.14 -0.57 12.69
C THR A 53 -0.66 -0.34 11.27
N ALA A 54 0.07 0.44 10.45
CA ALA A 54 -0.27 0.61 9.04
C ALA A 54 -0.21 -0.72 8.27
N ARG A 55 0.84 -1.53 8.48
CA ARG A 55 0.96 -2.87 7.86
C ARG A 55 -0.14 -3.82 8.31
N ALA A 56 -0.42 -3.88 9.60
CA ALA A 56 -1.48 -4.74 10.14
C ALA A 56 -2.84 -4.40 9.53
N ARG A 57 -3.12 -3.10 9.32
CA ARG A 57 -4.35 -2.68 8.62
C ARG A 57 -4.33 -3.06 7.14
N ALA A 58 -3.19 -2.92 6.46
CA ALA A 58 -3.06 -3.35 5.07
C ALA A 58 -3.32 -4.87 4.92
N VAL A 59 -2.77 -5.70 5.80
CA VAL A 59 -3.00 -7.16 5.81
C VAL A 59 -4.48 -7.50 6.06
N ALA A 60 -5.19 -6.70 6.85
CA ALA A 60 -6.61 -6.92 7.14
C ALA A 60 -7.55 -6.50 5.99
N GLU A 61 -7.11 -5.58 5.12
CA GLU A 61 -7.97 -4.94 4.10
C GLU A 61 -7.62 -5.36 2.66
N ILE A 62 -6.47 -6.02 2.45
CA ILE A 62 -5.96 -6.39 1.12
C ILE A 62 -5.75 -7.90 1.09
N ASP A 63 -6.67 -8.62 0.45
CA ASP A 63 -6.76 -10.09 0.49
C ASP A 63 -5.46 -10.85 0.12
N TRP A 64 -4.64 -10.29 -0.76
CA TRP A 64 -3.40 -10.94 -1.22
C TRP A 64 -2.18 -10.59 -0.36
N PHE A 65 -2.28 -9.62 0.54
CA PHE A 65 -1.15 -9.05 1.27
C PHE A 65 -0.99 -9.70 2.65
N SER A 66 0.16 -10.35 2.90
CA SER A 66 0.46 -11.10 4.14
C SER A 66 1.81 -10.72 4.74
#